data_AF-A0A096AW37-F1
#
_entry.id   AF-A0A096AW37-F1
#
_cell.length_a   1.000
_cell.length_b   1.000
_cell.length_c   1.000
_cell.angle_alpha   90.00
_cell.angle_beta   90.00
_cell.angle_gamma   90.00
#
_symmetry.space_group_name_H-M   'P 1'
#
loop_
_entity.id
_entity.type
_entity.pdbx_description
1 polymer ?
#
loop_
_entity_poly.entity_id
_entity_poly.type
_entity_poly.pdbx_seq_one_letter_code
_entity_poly.pdbx_strand_id
1 'polypeptide(L)'
;MAIVVSVLFFVFCSVVIFFPEQYRSFLSGLQTTAWQSGLLPHPRSKYHYDGIDVSHHQGPIDWPLVASDTCIQFVYIKATEGSTHVDTLYQYNIREAKRAGLLVGSYHFLTSSSSMRSQFNNFITQVDSTSQHLLPMVDVEWSGVKGWNKRQIQDSLAVFLWLVKQHYGSYPLLYADSRFYNAHLSPRFDKLPLFIARYSDEAPVVKGAHRHYIWQRDQHGWVSGINREVDLDAFASGTTITDILLPLKSNE
;
A
#
# COMPACT_ATOMS: atom_id res chain seq x y z
N MET A 1 -37.60 -30.22 26.95
CA MET A 1 -37.20 -29.26 25.89
C MET A 1 -37.39 -27.80 26.32
N ALA A 2 -38.57 -27.38 26.78
CA ALA A 2 -38.84 -25.99 27.16
C ALA A 2 -37.92 -25.41 28.26
N ILE A 3 -37.58 -26.21 29.29
CA ILE A 3 -36.71 -25.77 30.39
C ILE A 3 -35.27 -25.48 29.93
N VAL A 4 -34.73 -26.29 29.01
CA VAL A 4 -33.38 -26.10 28.47
C VAL A 4 -33.29 -24.83 27.62
N VAL A 5 -34.35 -24.55 26.85
CA VAL A 5 -34.44 -23.32 26.04
C VAL A 5 -34.56 -22.08 26.94
N SER A 6 -35.35 -22.13 28.01
CA SER A 6 -35.45 -21.02 28.97
C SER A 6 -34.14 -20.76 29.72
N VAL A 7 -33.42 -21.81 30.16
CA VAL A 7 -32.13 -21.63 30.86
C VAL A 7 -31.08 -21.03 29.92
N LEU A 8 -31.00 -21.49 28.66
CA LEU A 8 -30.11 -20.90 27.66
C LEU A 8 -30.45 -19.43 27.37
N PHE A 9 -31.74 -19.09 27.33
CA PHE A 9 -32.19 -17.71 27.14
C PHE A 9 -31.82 -16.81 28.32
N PHE A 10 -32.00 -17.28 29.56
CA PHE A 10 -31.61 -16.52 30.75
C PHE A 10 -30.10 -16.34 30.87
N VAL A 11 -29.30 -17.37 30.55
CA VAL A 11 -27.83 -17.29 30.51
C VAL A 11 -27.39 -16.31 29.41
N PHE A 12 -28.03 -16.34 28.25
CA PHE A 12 -27.74 -15.41 27.16
C PHE A 12 -28.04 -13.96 27.55
N CYS A 13 -29.23 -13.69 28.10
CA CYS A 13 -29.60 -12.35 28.57
C CYS A 13 -28.69 -11.85 29.70
N SER A 14 -28.29 -12.72 30.63
CA SER A 14 -27.40 -12.33 31.72
C SER A 14 -25.97 -12.06 31.24
N VAL A 15 -25.45 -12.80 30.25
CA VAL A 15 -24.15 -12.46 29.62
C VAL A 15 -24.22 -11.12 28.90
N VAL A 16 -25.31 -10.82 28.19
CA VAL A 16 -25.48 -9.53 27.50
C VAL A 16 -25.58 -8.35 28.48
N ILE A 17 -26.26 -8.53 29.62
CA ILE A 17 -26.50 -7.47 30.61
C ILE A 17 -25.29 -7.26 31.54
N PHE A 18 -24.70 -8.34 32.06
CA PHE A 18 -23.63 -8.26 33.05
C PHE A 18 -22.23 -8.27 32.45
N PHE A 19 -22.08 -8.72 31.20
CA PHE A 19 -20.79 -8.79 30.50
C PHE A 19 -20.84 -8.21 29.07
N PRO A 20 -21.32 -6.96 28.90
CA PRO A 20 -21.57 -6.38 27.58
C PRO A 20 -20.29 -6.26 26.72
N GLU A 21 -19.12 -6.03 27.32
CA GLU A 21 -17.85 -5.96 26.57
C GLU A 21 -17.37 -7.32 26.08
N GLN A 22 -17.51 -8.37 26.89
CA GLN A 22 -17.11 -9.73 26.51
C GLN A 22 -18.05 -10.29 25.44
N TYR A 23 -19.34 -9.95 25.54
CA TYR A 23 -20.32 -10.24 24.49
C TYR A 23 -20.01 -9.50 23.19
N ARG A 24 -19.66 -8.20 23.24
CA ARG A 24 -19.22 -7.44 22.06
C ARG A 24 -17.95 -8.01 21.45
N SER A 25 -16.96 -8.38 22.27
CA SER A 25 -15.72 -9.00 21.82
C SER A 25 -15.94 -10.37 21.18
N PHE A 26 -16.88 -11.14 21.72
CA PHE A 26 -17.28 -12.43 21.13
C PHE A 26 -17.97 -12.24 19.78
N LEU A 27 -18.91 -11.29 19.68
CA LEU A 27 -19.58 -10.96 18.41
C LEU A 27 -18.60 -10.41 17.37
N SER A 28 -17.69 -9.51 17.77
CA SER A 28 -16.65 -9.03 16.86
C SER A 28 -15.75 -10.18 16.42
N GLY A 29 -15.41 -11.10 17.33
CA GLY A 29 -14.67 -12.32 16.99
C GLY A 29 -15.38 -13.15 15.94
N LEU A 30 -16.66 -13.47 16.13
CA LEU A 30 -17.47 -14.22 15.15
C LEU A 30 -17.57 -13.49 13.80
N GLN A 31 -17.74 -12.17 13.83
CA GLN A 31 -17.83 -11.34 12.63
C GLN A 31 -16.49 -11.32 11.87
N THR A 32 -15.38 -11.18 12.58
CA THR A 32 -14.03 -11.31 12.02
C THR A 32 -13.81 -12.69 11.41
N THR A 33 -14.21 -13.77 12.09
CA THR A 33 -14.08 -15.14 11.53
C THR A 33 -14.93 -15.31 10.27
N ALA A 34 -16.15 -14.77 10.24
CA ALA A 34 -17.04 -14.83 9.08
C ALA A 34 -16.51 -14.01 7.88
N TRP A 35 -15.87 -12.88 8.14
CA TRP A 35 -15.13 -12.10 7.14
C TRP A 35 -13.90 -12.85 6.62
N GLN A 36 -13.10 -13.44 7.53
CA GLN A 36 -11.92 -14.24 7.20
C GLN A 36 -12.26 -15.48 6.34
N SER A 37 -13.43 -16.07 6.53
CA SER A 37 -13.90 -17.21 5.75
C SER A 37 -14.67 -16.83 4.47
N GLY A 38 -14.78 -15.54 4.15
CA GLY A 38 -15.55 -15.05 2.99
C GLY A 38 -17.06 -15.31 3.07
N LEU A 39 -17.58 -15.63 4.27
CA LEU A 39 -19.01 -15.93 4.49
C LEU A 39 -19.86 -14.65 4.56
N LEU A 40 -19.25 -13.52 4.92
CA LEU A 40 -19.88 -12.21 4.91
C LEU A 40 -18.98 -11.21 4.17
N PRO A 41 -19.55 -10.33 3.33
CA PRO A 41 -18.79 -9.26 2.72
C PRO A 41 -18.24 -8.34 3.82
N HIS A 42 -16.99 -7.90 3.66
CA HIS A 42 -16.44 -6.83 4.48
C HIS A 42 -17.31 -5.57 4.33
N PRO A 43 -17.37 -4.69 5.35
CA PRO A 43 -18.05 -3.41 5.21
C PRO A 43 -17.45 -2.69 4.01
N ARG A 44 -18.30 -2.23 3.08
CA ARG A 44 -17.81 -1.41 1.97
C ARG A 44 -17.03 -0.23 2.54
N SER A 45 -15.82 -0.02 2.01
CA SER A 45 -15.02 1.14 2.39
C SER A 45 -15.85 2.42 2.25
N LYS A 46 -15.72 3.33 3.21
CA LYS A 46 -16.30 4.68 3.13
C LYS A 46 -15.76 5.43 1.90
N TYR A 47 -14.55 5.10 1.50
CA TYR A 47 -13.82 5.79 0.44
C TYR A 47 -13.81 4.98 -0.85
N HIS A 48 -13.93 5.69 -1.97
CA HIS A 48 -13.56 5.16 -3.27
C HIS A 48 -12.06 4.86 -3.30
N TYR A 49 -11.71 3.71 -3.87
CA TYR A 49 -10.35 3.27 -4.09
C TYR A 49 -10.26 2.54 -5.44
N ASP A 50 -9.08 2.62 -6.05
CA ASP A 50 -8.69 2.05 -7.34
C ASP A 50 -7.55 1.03 -7.18
N GLY A 51 -6.94 0.95 -6.00
CA GLY A 51 -5.82 0.07 -5.75
C GLY A 51 -5.49 -0.03 -4.27
N ILE A 52 -4.47 -0.83 -4.00
CA ILE A 52 -3.91 -1.06 -2.67
C ILE A 52 -2.39 -1.09 -2.72
N ASP A 53 -1.75 -0.84 -1.60
CA ASP A 53 -0.36 -1.21 -1.37
C ASP A 53 -0.19 -2.11 -0.14
N VAL A 54 0.74 -3.07 -0.25
CA VAL A 54 0.92 -4.14 0.75
C VAL A 54 2.39 -4.42 1.02
N SER A 55 2.64 -5.01 2.19
CA SER A 55 3.94 -5.53 2.60
C SER A 55 3.76 -6.87 3.33
N HIS A 56 4.82 -7.39 3.95
CA HIS A 56 4.71 -8.53 4.85
C HIS A 56 3.73 -8.31 6.01
N HIS A 57 3.41 -7.05 6.36
CA HIS A 57 2.49 -6.72 7.44
C HIS A 57 1.07 -7.25 7.21
N GLN A 58 0.63 -7.36 5.95
CA GLN A 58 -0.68 -7.93 5.60
C GLN A 58 -0.74 -9.46 5.75
N GLY A 59 0.41 -10.13 5.89
CA GLY A 59 0.48 -11.58 6.00
C GLY A 59 0.11 -12.31 4.70
N PRO A 60 -0.32 -13.58 4.76
CA PRO A 60 -0.79 -14.31 3.59
C PRO A 60 -2.03 -13.68 2.98
N ILE A 61 -2.02 -13.48 1.66
CA ILE A 61 -3.11 -12.87 0.87
C ILE A 61 -3.68 -13.91 -0.10
N ASP A 62 -5.01 -14.01 -0.16
CA ASP A 62 -5.75 -14.73 -1.19
C ASP A 62 -5.91 -13.83 -2.43
N TRP A 63 -4.91 -13.89 -3.32
CA TRP A 63 -4.85 -13.04 -4.51
C TRP A 63 -6.01 -13.26 -5.50
N PRO A 64 -6.50 -14.49 -5.76
CA PRO A 64 -7.72 -14.69 -6.53
C PRO A 64 -8.94 -13.95 -5.95
N LEU A 65 -9.09 -13.93 -4.63
CA LEU A 65 -10.19 -13.20 -3.99
C LEU A 65 -10.00 -11.69 -4.09
N VAL A 66 -8.77 -11.18 -3.91
CA VAL A 66 -8.44 -9.76 -4.15
C VAL A 66 -8.75 -9.37 -5.60
N ALA A 67 -8.38 -10.21 -6.57
CA ALA A 67 -8.63 -9.97 -7.99
C ALA A 67 -10.11 -10.02 -8.39
N SER A 68 -10.97 -10.59 -7.55
CA SER A 68 -12.43 -10.53 -7.77
C SER A 68 -13.04 -9.17 -7.43
N ASP A 69 -12.30 -8.30 -6.73
CA ASP A 69 -12.72 -6.94 -6.45
C ASP A 69 -12.49 -6.04 -7.66
N THR A 70 -13.60 -5.67 -8.31
CA THR A 70 -13.58 -4.85 -9.53
C THR A 70 -13.07 -3.43 -9.32
N CYS A 71 -12.95 -2.96 -8.07
CA CYS A 71 -12.36 -1.67 -7.77
C CYS A 71 -10.82 -1.69 -7.91
N ILE A 72 -10.18 -2.85 -7.74
CA ILE A 72 -8.71 -2.94 -7.73
C ILE A 72 -8.17 -3.02 -9.16
N GLN A 73 -7.61 -1.90 -9.60
CA GLN A 73 -6.94 -1.73 -10.89
C GLN A 73 -5.42 -1.86 -10.77
N PHE A 74 -4.85 -1.57 -9.60
CA PHE A 74 -3.41 -1.69 -9.35
C PHE A 74 -3.10 -2.19 -7.94
N VAL A 75 -1.91 -2.79 -7.79
CA VAL A 75 -1.35 -3.23 -6.50
C VAL A 75 0.13 -2.84 -6.42
N TYR A 76 0.53 -2.11 -5.37
CA TYR A 76 1.94 -1.90 -5.05
C TYR A 76 2.40 -2.84 -3.93
N ILE A 77 3.60 -3.42 -4.06
CA ILE A 77 4.10 -4.44 -3.13
C ILE A 77 5.49 -4.04 -2.66
N LYS A 78 5.71 -4.02 -1.34
CA LYS A 78 7.03 -3.72 -0.76
C LYS A 78 8.03 -4.76 -1.25
N ALA A 79 9.11 -4.30 -1.89
CA ALA A 79 10.21 -5.17 -2.29
C ALA A 79 11.35 -5.12 -1.29
N THR A 80 11.83 -3.93 -1.00
CA THR A 80 13.05 -3.75 -0.21
C THR A 80 13.01 -2.50 0.67
N GLU A 81 13.85 -2.51 1.69
CA GLU A 81 14.06 -1.39 2.59
C GLU A 81 15.57 -1.23 2.83
N GLY A 82 16.07 0.00 2.64
CA GLY A 82 17.49 0.24 2.78
C GLY A 82 18.36 -0.69 1.91
N SER A 83 19.59 -0.95 2.36
CA SER A 83 20.58 -1.65 1.53
C SER A 83 20.55 -3.17 1.63
N THR A 84 19.82 -3.74 2.58
CA THR A 84 19.89 -5.18 2.88
C THR A 84 18.55 -5.84 3.19
N HIS A 85 17.52 -5.08 3.59
CA HIS A 85 16.24 -5.68 3.93
C HIS A 85 15.44 -5.96 2.65
N VAL A 86 14.94 -7.18 2.55
CA VAL A 86 14.01 -7.66 1.53
C VAL A 86 12.74 -8.05 2.26
N ASP A 87 11.59 -7.56 1.78
CA ASP A 87 10.31 -7.91 2.38
C ASP A 87 10.06 -9.42 2.24
N THR A 88 9.74 -10.07 3.36
CA THR A 88 9.68 -11.54 3.44
C THR A 88 8.58 -12.16 2.57
N LEU A 89 7.56 -11.39 2.20
CA LEU A 89 6.45 -11.86 1.36
C LEU A 89 6.50 -11.33 -0.07
N TYR A 90 7.47 -10.47 -0.42
CA TYR A 90 7.56 -9.86 -1.74
C TYR A 90 7.46 -10.85 -2.90
N GLN A 91 8.34 -11.85 -2.93
CA GLN A 91 8.44 -12.81 -4.05
C GLN A 91 7.17 -13.66 -4.21
N TYR A 92 6.46 -13.93 -3.12
CA TYR A 92 5.15 -14.60 -3.17
C TYR A 92 4.10 -13.63 -3.70
N ASN A 93 3.98 -12.46 -3.08
CA ASN A 93 2.95 -11.47 -3.40
C ASN A 93 3.02 -11.00 -4.85
N ILE A 94 4.20 -10.63 -5.35
CA ILE A 94 4.35 -10.13 -6.73
C ILE A 94 3.97 -11.19 -7.77
N ARG A 95 4.33 -12.45 -7.53
CA ARG A 95 4.06 -13.56 -8.44
C ARG A 95 2.58 -13.94 -8.43
N GLU A 96 2.00 -14.10 -7.25
CA GLU A 96 0.61 -14.57 -7.11
C GLU A 96 -0.40 -13.49 -7.48
N ALA A 97 -0.15 -12.22 -7.13
CA ALA A 97 -0.95 -11.09 -7.61
C ALA A 97 -0.95 -11.01 -9.14
N LYS A 98 0.24 -11.10 -9.77
CA LYS A 98 0.37 -11.13 -11.22
C LYS A 98 -0.35 -12.34 -11.84
N ARG A 99 -0.24 -13.53 -11.24
CA ARG A 99 -0.94 -14.74 -11.71
C ARG A 99 -2.46 -14.60 -11.63
N ALA A 100 -2.97 -13.88 -10.63
CA ALA A 100 -4.38 -13.57 -10.49
C ALA A 100 -4.90 -12.52 -11.50
N GLY A 101 -4.02 -11.97 -12.35
CA GLY A 101 -4.37 -11.01 -13.39
C GLY A 101 -4.29 -9.54 -12.97
N LEU A 102 -3.75 -9.25 -11.78
CA LEU A 102 -3.61 -7.89 -11.28
C LEU A 102 -2.40 -7.17 -11.91
N LEU A 103 -2.53 -5.86 -12.10
CA LEU A 103 -1.40 -5.00 -12.48
C LEU A 103 -0.61 -4.64 -11.23
N VAL A 104 0.68 -5.00 -11.23
CA VAL A 104 1.51 -4.95 -10.03
C VAL A 104 2.70 -4.03 -10.22
N GLY A 105 3.04 -3.30 -9.16
CA GLY A 105 4.22 -2.46 -9.02
C GLY A 105 4.99 -2.81 -7.75
N SER A 106 6.27 -2.49 -7.71
CA SER A 106 7.14 -2.76 -6.57
C SER A 106 7.67 -1.48 -5.97
N TYR A 107 7.75 -1.40 -4.64
CA TYR A 107 8.27 -0.22 -3.96
C TYR A 107 9.48 -0.47 -3.07
N HIS A 108 10.30 0.57 -2.95
CA HIS A 108 11.48 0.61 -2.10
C HIS A 108 11.31 1.65 -1.00
N PHE A 109 11.44 1.23 0.26
CA PHE A 109 11.48 2.15 1.40
C PHE A 109 12.89 2.72 1.59
N LEU A 110 13.04 4.03 1.34
CA LEU A 110 14.31 4.74 1.38
C LEU A 110 14.72 5.05 2.82
N THR A 111 15.99 4.78 3.15
CA THR A 111 16.54 5.01 4.50
C THR A 111 17.75 5.94 4.49
N SER A 112 18.03 6.60 5.62
CA SER A 112 19.24 7.41 5.82
C SER A 112 20.49 6.61 6.20
N SER A 113 20.34 5.31 6.44
CA SER A 113 21.38 4.45 7.04
C SER A 113 22.39 3.87 6.05
N SER A 114 22.20 4.07 4.74
CA SER A 114 23.04 3.44 3.71
C SER A 114 23.09 4.24 2.40
N SER A 115 24.10 3.96 1.56
CA SER A 115 24.27 4.69 0.30
C SER A 115 23.13 4.41 -0.69
N MET A 116 22.75 5.41 -1.48
CA MET A 116 21.69 5.27 -2.50
C MET A 116 22.02 4.20 -3.54
N ARG A 117 23.31 4.00 -3.85
CA ARG A 117 23.74 2.93 -4.77
C ARG A 117 23.52 1.55 -4.17
N SER A 118 23.79 1.38 -2.87
CA SER A 118 23.56 0.11 -2.17
C SER A 118 22.05 -0.20 -2.05
N GLN A 119 21.25 0.81 -1.72
CA GLN A 119 19.77 0.69 -1.68
C GLN A 119 19.20 0.34 -3.06
N PHE A 120 19.68 1.02 -4.11
CA PHE A 120 19.31 0.73 -5.48
C PHE A 120 19.69 -0.70 -5.89
N ASN A 121 20.90 -1.15 -5.58
CA ASN A 121 21.33 -2.53 -5.87
C ASN A 121 20.44 -3.56 -5.17
N ASN A 122 20.06 -3.32 -3.91
CA ASN A 122 19.13 -4.18 -3.18
C ASN A 122 17.78 -4.26 -3.92
N PHE A 123 17.23 -3.11 -4.31
CA PHE A 123 15.97 -3.03 -5.04
C PHE A 123 16.00 -3.77 -6.38
N ILE A 124 16.95 -3.49 -7.28
CA ILE A 124 16.99 -4.12 -8.60
C ILE A 124 17.36 -5.61 -8.57
N THR A 125 17.91 -6.11 -7.45
CA THR A 125 18.15 -7.55 -7.29
C THR A 125 16.83 -8.30 -7.09
N GLN A 126 15.82 -7.65 -6.52
CA GLN A 126 14.51 -8.26 -6.27
C GLN A 126 13.51 -7.95 -7.39
N VAL A 127 13.57 -6.74 -7.94
CA VAL A 127 12.59 -6.24 -8.89
C VAL A 127 13.14 -6.37 -10.31
N ASP A 128 12.66 -7.37 -11.05
CA ASP A 128 12.89 -7.45 -12.49
C ASP A 128 11.82 -6.64 -13.23
N SER A 129 12.23 -5.92 -14.28
CA SER A 129 11.31 -5.34 -15.26
C SER A 129 10.26 -6.32 -15.79
N THR A 130 10.56 -7.62 -15.88
CA THR A 130 9.58 -8.63 -16.33
C THR A 130 8.56 -9.03 -15.25
N SER A 131 8.84 -8.76 -13.97
CA SER A 131 8.00 -9.16 -12.84
C SER A 131 6.93 -8.13 -12.47
N GLN A 132 6.97 -6.91 -13.05
CA GLN A 132 5.99 -5.86 -12.77
C GLN A 132 5.46 -5.17 -14.04
N HIS A 133 4.29 -4.56 -13.91
CA HIS A 133 3.61 -3.82 -14.99
C HIS A 133 3.67 -2.30 -14.77
N LEU A 134 3.75 -1.88 -13.52
CA LEU A 134 3.70 -0.48 -13.11
C LEU A 134 5.10 0.09 -12.92
N LEU A 135 5.21 1.42 -12.96
CA LEU A 135 6.44 2.12 -12.60
C LEU A 135 6.93 1.66 -11.23
N PRO A 136 8.25 1.47 -11.04
CA PRO A 136 8.79 1.27 -9.70
C PRO A 136 8.41 2.47 -8.82
N MET A 137 8.28 2.27 -7.52
CA MET A 137 8.01 3.35 -6.57
C MET A 137 9.16 3.49 -5.57
N VAL A 138 9.53 4.74 -5.26
CA VAL A 138 10.36 5.06 -4.10
C VAL A 138 9.49 5.69 -3.04
N ASP A 139 9.56 5.13 -1.85
CA ASP A 139 8.86 5.57 -0.65
C ASP A 139 9.85 6.34 0.25
N VAL A 140 9.53 7.60 0.54
CA VAL A 140 10.36 8.48 1.36
C VAL A 140 9.53 9.11 2.48
N GLU A 141 9.82 8.67 3.70
CA GLU A 141 9.12 9.12 4.90
C GLU A 141 10.08 9.63 5.99
N TRP A 142 9.52 10.41 6.92
CA TRP A 142 10.21 10.88 8.12
C TRP A 142 10.96 9.78 8.88
N SER A 143 10.34 8.60 8.98
CA SER A 143 10.87 7.44 9.69
C SER A 143 12.13 6.89 9.04
N GLY A 144 12.19 6.89 7.71
CA GLY A 144 13.31 6.41 6.92
C GLY A 144 14.48 7.38 6.88
N VAL A 145 14.23 8.70 6.84
CA VAL A 145 15.28 9.72 6.67
C VAL A 145 15.71 10.42 7.96
N LYS A 146 15.50 9.80 9.13
CA LYS A 146 15.88 10.37 10.42
C LYS A 146 17.32 10.86 10.42
N GLY A 147 17.53 12.07 10.96
CA GLY A 147 18.83 12.72 11.06
C GLY A 147 19.30 13.47 9.81
N TRP A 148 18.61 13.34 8.67
CA TRP A 148 18.92 14.13 7.49
C TRP A 148 18.21 15.49 7.50
N ASN A 149 18.93 16.53 7.05
CA ASN A 149 18.33 17.81 6.72
C ASN A 149 17.70 17.79 5.31
N LYS A 150 16.95 18.85 4.96
CA LYS A 150 16.27 18.98 3.65
C LYS A 150 17.20 18.75 2.46
N ARG A 151 18.42 19.30 2.48
CA ARG A 151 19.37 19.15 1.37
C ARG A 151 19.83 17.69 1.24
N GLN A 152 20.14 17.02 2.34
CA GLN A 152 20.54 15.61 2.34
C GLN A 152 19.43 14.70 1.82
N ILE A 153 18.18 14.93 2.23
CA ILE A 153 17.00 14.21 1.71
C ILE A 153 16.92 14.38 0.19
N GLN A 154 16.91 15.62 -0.29
CA GLN A 154 16.73 15.90 -1.71
C GLN A 154 17.89 15.39 -2.58
N ASP A 155 19.13 15.57 -2.16
CA ASP A 155 20.30 15.13 -2.94
C ASP A 155 20.36 13.60 -3.00
N SER A 156 20.08 12.92 -1.89
CA SER A 156 20.06 11.45 -1.84
C SER A 156 18.91 10.89 -2.68
N LEU A 157 17.70 11.43 -2.53
CA LEU A 157 16.55 11.03 -3.35
C LEU A 157 16.84 11.24 -4.84
N ALA A 158 17.42 12.38 -5.23
CA ALA A 158 17.77 12.64 -6.63
C ALA A 158 18.73 11.59 -7.21
N VAL A 159 19.71 11.11 -6.42
CA VAL A 159 20.61 10.02 -6.84
C VAL A 159 19.83 8.71 -7.05
N PHE A 160 18.96 8.33 -6.10
CA PHE A 160 18.16 7.11 -6.22
C PHE A 160 17.23 7.16 -7.45
N LEU A 161 16.50 8.27 -7.62
CA LEU A 161 15.63 8.51 -8.77
C LEU A 161 16.38 8.41 -10.11
N TRP A 162 17.59 8.97 -10.18
CA TRP A 162 18.42 8.89 -11.37
C TRP A 162 18.83 7.44 -11.66
N LEU A 163 19.28 6.68 -10.66
CA LEU A 163 19.66 5.27 -10.82
C LEU A 163 18.49 4.42 -11.33
N VAL A 164 17.29 4.61 -10.75
CA VAL A 164 16.07 3.92 -11.21
C VAL A 164 15.76 4.29 -12.66
N LYS A 165 15.81 5.58 -13.02
CA LYS A 165 15.59 6.00 -14.41
C LYS A 165 16.59 5.38 -15.38
N GLN A 166 17.87 5.29 -15.02
CA GLN A 166 18.87 4.65 -15.89
C GLN A 166 18.58 3.17 -16.14
N HIS A 167 18.00 2.47 -15.15
CA HIS A 167 17.77 1.03 -15.24
C HIS A 167 16.43 0.66 -15.90
N TYR A 168 15.37 1.39 -15.56
CA TYR A 168 14.00 1.12 -16.00
C TYR A 168 13.54 2.02 -17.16
N GLY A 169 14.32 3.02 -17.56
CA GLY A 169 13.99 3.94 -18.66
C GLY A 169 13.01 5.05 -18.29
N SER A 170 12.40 5.01 -17.10
CA SER A 170 11.48 6.03 -16.59
C SER A 170 11.80 6.39 -15.14
N TYR A 171 11.44 7.61 -14.74
CA TYR A 171 11.44 7.95 -13.31
C TYR A 171 10.39 7.12 -12.57
N PRO A 172 10.67 6.71 -11.31
CA PRO A 172 9.70 6.00 -10.50
C PRO A 172 8.55 6.91 -10.05
N LEU A 173 7.46 6.30 -9.56
CA LEU A 173 6.53 6.97 -8.67
C LEU A 173 7.25 7.41 -7.39
N LEU A 174 6.93 8.60 -6.91
CA LEU A 174 7.43 9.13 -5.65
C LEU A 174 6.29 9.11 -4.63
N TYR A 175 6.42 8.25 -3.61
CA TYR A 175 5.56 8.23 -2.45
C TYR A 175 6.08 9.13 -1.33
N ALA A 176 5.18 9.90 -0.72
CA ALA A 176 5.41 10.60 0.55
C ALA A 176 4.09 11.05 1.21
N ASP A 177 4.11 11.24 2.52
CA ASP A 177 3.06 11.98 3.21
C ASP A 177 3.01 13.45 2.74
N SER A 178 1.80 13.99 2.59
CA SER A 178 1.60 15.36 2.07
C SER A 178 2.37 16.44 2.83
N ARG A 179 2.56 16.31 4.14
CA ARG A 179 3.32 17.27 4.96
C ARG A 179 4.81 17.12 4.70
N PHE A 180 5.34 15.90 4.66
CA PHE A 180 6.74 15.66 4.30
C PHE A 180 7.06 16.20 2.92
N TYR A 181 6.22 15.90 1.92
CA TYR A 181 6.41 16.36 0.56
C TYR A 181 6.52 17.89 0.50
N ASN A 182 5.55 18.59 1.10
CA ASN A 182 5.48 20.05 1.08
C ASN A 182 6.65 20.72 1.82
N ALA A 183 7.12 20.11 2.91
CA ALA A 183 8.24 20.64 3.70
C ALA A 183 9.60 20.39 3.02
N HIS A 184 9.82 19.17 2.52
CA HIS A 184 11.15 18.67 2.17
C HIS A 184 11.37 18.45 0.68
N LEU A 185 10.34 18.14 -0.10
CA LEU A 185 10.50 17.69 -1.48
C LEU A 185 10.15 18.78 -2.50
N SER A 186 9.07 19.53 -2.26
CA SER A 186 8.69 20.67 -3.09
C SER A 186 9.73 21.81 -3.05
N PRO A 187 9.99 22.51 -4.18
CA PRO A 187 9.42 22.28 -5.52
C PRO A 187 10.26 21.37 -6.43
N ARG A 188 11.33 20.79 -5.89
CA ARG A 188 12.37 20.11 -6.70
C ARG A 188 11.83 18.90 -7.46
N PHE A 189 10.80 18.25 -6.93
CA PHE A 189 10.27 16.99 -7.44
C PHE A 189 8.84 17.09 -8.00
N ASP A 190 8.32 18.31 -8.21
CA ASP A 190 6.93 18.59 -8.60
C ASP A 190 6.53 18.05 -9.98
N LYS A 191 7.51 17.61 -10.78
CA LYS A 191 7.32 17.04 -12.13
C LYS A 191 7.31 15.50 -12.14
N LEU A 192 7.54 14.84 -11.00
CA LEU A 192 7.47 13.38 -10.91
C LEU A 192 6.01 12.91 -10.84
N PRO A 193 5.73 11.64 -11.19
CA PRO A 193 4.45 11.03 -10.86
C PRO A 193 4.37 10.85 -9.33
N LEU A 194 3.47 11.59 -8.69
CA LEU A 194 3.37 11.65 -7.24
C LEU A 194 2.29 10.73 -6.69
N PHE A 195 2.64 9.93 -5.69
CA PHE A 195 1.75 9.15 -4.85
C PHE A 195 1.75 9.81 -3.47
N ILE A 196 0.66 10.44 -3.06
CA ILE A 196 0.65 11.26 -1.85
C ILE A 196 -0.31 10.69 -0.82
N ALA A 197 0.20 10.43 0.39
CA ALA A 197 -0.62 10.02 1.51
C ALA A 197 -1.25 11.22 2.22
N ARG A 198 -2.56 11.12 2.47
CA ARG A 198 -3.32 12.01 3.36
C ARG A 198 -4.59 11.30 3.83
N TYR A 199 -4.61 10.87 5.08
CA TYR A 199 -5.76 10.19 5.66
C TYR A 199 -6.79 11.20 6.16
N SER A 200 -7.62 11.69 5.24
CA SER A 200 -8.61 12.74 5.49
C SER A 200 -9.75 12.67 4.45
N ASP A 201 -10.87 13.34 4.70
CA ASP A 201 -11.93 13.49 3.70
C ASP A 201 -11.52 14.43 2.55
N GLU A 202 -10.49 15.26 2.76
CA GLU A 202 -9.95 16.17 1.75
C GLU A 202 -8.72 15.61 1.03
N ALA A 203 -8.69 15.79 -0.29
CA ALA A 203 -7.54 15.43 -1.11
C ALA A 203 -6.25 16.16 -0.67
N PRO A 204 -5.05 15.57 -0.91
CA PRO A 204 -3.80 16.19 -0.52
C PRO A 204 -3.53 17.47 -1.30
N VAL A 205 -3.17 18.52 -0.57
CA VAL A 205 -2.59 19.74 -1.17
C VAL A 205 -1.11 19.50 -1.38
N VAL A 206 -0.68 19.51 -2.64
CA VAL A 206 0.72 19.34 -3.01
C VAL A 206 1.29 20.68 -3.46
N LYS A 207 2.19 21.25 -2.67
CA LYS A 207 2.79 22.56 -2.93
C LYS A 207 3.63 22.51 -4.21
N GLY A 208 3.42 23.49 -5.09
CA GLY A 208 4.19 23.68 -6.32
C GLY A 208 3.92 22.65 -7.42
N ALA A 209 3.43 21.45 -7.08
CA ALA A 209 2.96 20.48 -8.06
C ALA A 209 1.57 20.86 -8.59
N HIS A 210 1.37 20.65 -9.89
CA HIS A 210 0.06 20.89 -10.51
C HIS A 210 -0.96 19.80 -10.14
N ARG A 211 -0.50 18.57 -9.84
CA ARG A 211 -1.34 17.44 -9.41
C ARG A 211 -0.52 16.33 -8.72
N HIS A 212 -1.20 15.47 -7.97
CA HIS A 212 -0.76 14.11 -7.66
C HIS A 212 -1.41 13.11 -8.62
N TYR A 213 -0.90 11.89 -8.70
CA TYR A 213 -1.40 10.81 -9.54
C TYR A 213 -2.24 9.83 -8.72
N ILE A 214 -1.71 9.42 -7.56
CA ILE A 214 -2.39 8.54 -6.61
C ILE A 214 -2.48 9.22 -5.25
N TRP A 215 -3.60 9.03 -4.57
CA TRP A 215 -3.85 9.44 -3.20
C TRP A 215 -4.03 8.20 -2.32
N GLN A 216 -3.14 7.98 -1.34
CA GLN A 216 -3.37 7.01 -0.25
C GLN A 216 -4.35 7.65 0.74
N ARG A 217 -5.56 7.11 0.80
CA ARG A 217 -6.71 7.75 1.47
C ARG A 217 -7.00 7.18 2.84
N ASP A 218 -6.72 5.90 3.01
CA ASP A 218 -7.05 5.14 4.20
C ASP A 218 -5.97 4.09 4.43
N GLN A 219 -5.65 3.85 5.69
CA GLN A 219 -4.70 2.81 6.14
C GLN A 219 -5.40 1.73 6.97
N HIS A 220 -6.72 1.86 7.16
CA HIS A 220 -7.57 0.95 7.93
C HIS A 220 -8.62 0.28 7.03
N GLY A 221 -8.31 0.17 5.73
CA GLY A 221 -9.18 -0.45 4.75
C GLY A 221 -9.31 -1.95 4.92
N TRP A 222 -10.38 -2.51 4.33
CA TRP A 222 -10.64 -3.94 4.32
C TRP A 222 -10.94 -4.40 2.89
N VAL A 223 -10.17 -5.38 2.42
CA VAL A 223 -10.31 -5.99 1.10
C VAL A 223 -10.43 -7.49 1.27
N SER A 224 -11.40 -8.10 0.58
CA SER A 224 -11.60 -9.54 0.63
C SER A 224 -10.33 -10.27 0.16
N GLY A 225 -9.87 -11.24 0.93
CA GLY A 225 -8.60 -11.94 0.70
C GLY A 225 -7.43 -11.40 1.52
N ILE A 226 -7.62 -10.30 2.26
CA ILE A 226 -6.64 -9.75 3.20
C ILE A 226 -7.24 -9.74 4.61
N ASN A 227 -6.62 -10.50 5.52
CA ASN A 227 -7.15 -10.68 6.89
C ASN A 227 -6.68 -9.60 7.88
N ARG A 228 -6.18 -8.49 7.36
CA ARG A 228 -5.62 -7.36 8.11
C ARG A 228 -6.02 -6.07 7.41
N GLU A 229 -5.89 -4.97 8.15
CA GLU A 229 -6.01 -3.64 7.57
C GLU A 229 -5.03 -3.45 6.42
N VAL A 230 -5.51 -2.79 5.36
CA VAL A 230 -4.76 -2.53 4.13
C VAL A 230 -4.92 -1.07 3.72
N ASP A 231 -3.87 -0.53 3.13
CA ASP A 231 -3.86 0.80 2.55
C ASP A 231 -4.77 0.83 1.31
N LEU A 232 -5.62 1.84 1.22
CA LEU A 232 -6.53 2.07 0.10
C LEU A 232 -6.13 3.32 -0.68
N ASP A 233 -5.96 3.12 -1.98
CA ASP A 233 -5.44 4.13 -2.88
C ASP A 233 -6.46 4.51 -3.93
N ALA A 234 -6.52 5.78 -4.29
CA ALA A 234 -7.38 6.25 -5.37
C ALA A 234 -6.58 7.06 -6.39
N PHE A 235 -6.95 6.92 -7.66
CA PHE A 235 -6.48 7.83 -8.69
C PHE A 235 -6.97 9.25 -8.42
N ALA A 236 -6.08 10.22 -8.61
CA ALA A 236 -6.46 11.62 -8.68
C ALA A 236 -7.29 11.88 -9.94
N SER A 237 -8.11 12.93 -9.92
CA SER A 237 -8.90 13.35 -11.09
C SER A 237 -8.02 13.48 -12.34
N GLY A 238 -8.43 12.81 -13.42
CA GLY A 238 -7.70 12.78 -14.69
C GLY A 238 -6.50 11.82 -14.74
N THR A 239 -6.27 11.03 -13.70
CA THR A 239 -5.28 9.94 -13.69
C THR A 239 -5.98 8.61 -13.95
N THR A 240 -5.33 7.75 -14.72
CA THR A 240 -5.77 6.39 -15.02
C THR A 240 -4.59 5.43 -14.89
N ILE A 241 -4.88 4.14 -15.01
CA ILE A 241 -3.85 3.10 -15.00
C ILE A 241 -2.73 3.32 -16.03
N THR A 242 -3.05 3.90 -17.20
CA THR A 242 -2.05 4.11 -18.26
C THR A 242 -0.99 5.15 -17.89
N ASP A 243 -1.30 6.05 -16.96
CA ASP A 243 -0.36 7.07 -16.48
C ASP A 243 0.77 6.49 -15.61
N ILE A 244 0.61 5.25 -15.12
CA ILE A 244 1.55 4.62 -14.19
C ILE A 244 2.13 3.30 -14.71
N LEU A 245 1.88 2.96 -15.98
CA LEU A 245 2.49 1.79 -16.62
C LEU A 245 4.00 2.00 -16.81
N LEU A 246 4.79 0.96 -16.51
CA LEU A 246 6.20 0.93 -16.88
C LEU A 246 6.30 0.83 -18.41
N PRO A 247 7.07 1.72 -19.08
CA PRO A 247 7.27 1.61 -20.52
C PRO A 247 7.93 0.28 -20.87
N LEU A 248 7.42 -0.38 -21.90
CA LEU A 248 8.10 -1.54 -22.47
C LEU A 248 9.48 -1.10 -22.97
N LYS A 249 10.54 -1.82 -22.60
CA LYS A 249 11.85 -1.62 -23.22
C LYS A 249 11.68 -1.91 -24.72
N SER A 250 11.92 -0.91 -25.57
CA SER A 250 12.09 -1.16 -27.00
C SER A 250 13.28 -2.09 -27.15
N ASN A 251 13.08 -3.23 -27.81
CA ASN A 251 14.19 -4.06 -28.24
C ASN A 251 14.96 -3.25 -29.30
N GLU A 252 16.10 -2.67 -28.90
CA GLU A 252 17.14 -2.24 -29.84
C GLU A 252 17.95 -3.46 -30.31
#